data_AF-A0AAU1ZQA9-F1
#
_entry.id   AF-A0AAU1ZQA9-F1
#
_cell.length_a   1.000
_cell.length_b   1.000
_cell.length_c   1.000
_cell.angle_alpha   90.00
_cell.angle_beta   90.00
_cell.angle_gamma   90.00
#
_symmetry.space_group_name_H-M   'P 1'
#
loop_
_entity.id
_entity.type
_entity.pdbx_description
1 polymer ?
#
loop_
_entity_poly.entity_id
_entity_poly.type
_entity_poly.pdbx_seq_one_letter_code
_entity_poly.pdbx_strand_id
1 'polypeptide(L)'
;MSNDAYVARYGTKRALAERVPLPPDTGGPAAPSAADPSIPWHHIYWSTLDWDHNDIPTRRGTDDFGLKHACSKHNVCTQKVINAPYDGKADRVRGNRAEYDAVITSGGTVRMTTTSIAERGKRGPNGQNTPDGRPIGTVTAYCRRQTLCPDWVNQL
;
A
#
# COMPACT_ATOMS: atom_id res chain seq x y z
N MET A 1 -14.77 2.11 42.33
CA MET A 1 -13.73 2.20 41.28
C MET A 1 -14.14 3.31 40.33
N SER A 2 -13.25 4.23 39.94
CA SER A 2 -13.62 5.27 38.96
C SER A 2 -13.91 4.66 37.60
N ASN A 3 -14.69 5.33 36.75
CA ASN A 3 -14.98 4.85 35.41
C ASN A 3 -13.69 4.65 34.60
N ASP A 4 -12.70 5.53 34.78
CA ASP A 4 -11.36 5.42 34.18
C ASP A 4 -10.64 4.14 34.62
N ALA A 5 -10.66 3.85 35.93
CA ALA A 5 -10.08 2.62 36.46
C ALA A 5 -10.86 1.36 36.02
N TYR A 6 -12.16 1.49 35.75
CA TYR A 6 -12.99 0.42 35.19
C TYR A 6 -12.62 0.12 33.74
N VAL A 7 -12.56 1.14 32.89
CA VAL A 7 -12.18 1.02 31.48
C VAL A 7 -10.75 0.50 31.35
N ALA A 8 -9.80 0.99 32.16
CA ALA A 8 -8.42 0.53 32.14
C ALA A 8 -8.27 -0.97 32.48
N ARG A 9 -9.12 -1.48 33.38
CA ARG A 9 -9.04 -2.87 33.85
C ARG A 9 -9.79 -3.86 32.98
N TYR A 10 -10.93 -3.46 32.40
CA TYR A 10 -11.86 -4.37 31.72
C TYR A 10 -12.08 -4.05 30.24
N GLY A 11 -11.54 -2.94 29.75
CA GLY A 11 -11.62 -2.51 28.37
C GLY A 11 -12.92 -1.79 28.01
N THR A 12 -12.84 -0.94 26.98
CA THR A 12 -13.93 -0.07 26.50
C THR A 12 -15.16 -0.85 26.04
N LYS A 13 -14.97 -2.00 25.38
CA LYS A 13 -16.08 -2.86 24.91
C LYS A 13 -16.98 -3.34 26.06
N ARG A 14 -16.37 -3.73 27.18
CA ARG A 14 -17.11 -4.21 28.36
C ARG A 14 -17.78 -3.07 29.12
N ALA A 15 -17.10 -1.93 29.23
CA ALA A 15 -17.68 -0.72 29.80
C ALA A 15 -18.93 -0.23 29.03
N LEU A 16 -18.90 -0.27 27.70
CA LEU A 16 -20.05 0.08 26.86
C LEU A 16 -21.22 -0.90 27.00
N ALA A 17 -20.93 -2.20 27.07
CA ALA A 17 -21.95 -3.23 27.28
C ALA A 17 -22.66 -3.08 28.63
N GLU A 18 -21.93 -2.64 29.64
CA GLU A 18 -22.43 -2.41 31.00
C GLU A 18 -22.89 -0.95 31.22
N ARG A 19 -22.92 -0.13 30.16
CA ARG A 19 -23.35 1.28 30.16
C ARG A 19 -22.58 2.16 31.16
N VAL A 20 -21.33 1.82 31.45
CA VAL A 20 -20.44 2.66 32.26
C VAL A 20 -20.03 3.88 31.42
N PRO A 21 -20.25 5.12 31.89
CA PRO A 21 -19.85 6.32 31.17
C PRO A 21 -18.34 6.32 30.91
N LEU A 22 -17.95 6.46 29.65
CA LEU A 22 -16.54 6.50 29.28
C LEU A 22 -15.90 7.80 29.80
N PRO A 23 -14.60 7.77 30.16
CA PRO A 23 -13.85 8.99 30.43
C PRO A 23 -14.00 9.96 29.24
N PRO A 24 -14.05 11.29 29.47
CA PRO A 24 -13.94 12.24 28.38
C PRO A 24 -12.66 11.95 27.61
N ASP A 25 -12.73 11.96 26.28
CA ASP A 25 -11.59 11.71 25.39
C ASP A 25 -10.47 12.73 25.66
N THR A 26 -9.61 12.47 26.65
CA THR A 26 -8.29 13.08 26.78
C THR A 26 -7.31 12.48 25.77
N GLY A 27 -7.83 12.08 24.61
CA GLY A 27 -7.09 11.59 23.46
C GLY A 27 -6.32 12.73 22.80
N GLY A 28 -5.33 13.28 23.52
CA GLY A 28 -4.14 13.75 22.82
C GLY A 28 -3.67 12.62 21.91
N PRO A 29 -3.20 12.91 20.68
CA PRO A 29 -2.77 11.87 19.75
C PRO A 29 -1.81 10.95 20.49
N ALA A 30 -2.21 9.68 20.64
CA ALA A 30 -1.35 8.66 21.21
C ALA A 30 -0.02 8.75 20.46
N ALA A 31 1.08 8.97 21.19
CA ALA A 31 2.40 8.99 20.59
C ALA A 31 2.51 7.70 19.74
N PRO A 32 2.84 7.82 18.45
CA PRO A 32 2.90 6.65 17.59
C PRO A 32 3.92 5.69 18.19
N SER A 33 3.52 4.43 18.34
CA SER A 33 4.49 3.36 18.57
C SER A 33 5.52 3.46 17.45
N ALA A 34 6.81 3.50 17.81
CA ALA A 34 7.86 3.31 16.83
C ALA A 34 7.53 2.04 16.04
N ALA A 35 7.58 2.12 14.71
CA ALA A 35 7.29 0.99 13.88
C ALA A 35 8.31 -0.12 14.18
N ASP A 36 7.81 -1.32 14.41
CA ASP A 36 8.65 -2.46 14.71
C ASP A 36 9.40 -2.87 13.43
N PRO A 37 10.74 -2.78 13.40
CA PRO A 37 11.54 -3.14 12.22
C PRO A 37 11.40 -4.62 11.83
N SER A 38 10.82 -5.47 12.69
CA SER A 38 10.49 -6.86 12.38
C SER A 38 9.22 -7.03 11.53
N ILE A 39 8.39 -5.97 11.37
CA ILE A 39 7.22 -6.03 10.50
C ILE A 39 7.69 -6.03 9.04
N PRO A 40 7.30 -7.04 8.22
CA PRO A 40 7.78 -7.19 6.83
C PRO A 40 7.54 -5.96 5.93
N TRP A 41 6.62 -5.07 6.32
CA TRP A 41 6.31 -3.82 5.63
C TRP A 41 7.57 -3.00 5.29
N HIS A 42 8.52 -2.85 6.22
CA HIS A 42 9.69 -1.97 6.00
C HIS A 42 10.70 -2.51 5.01
N HIS A 43 10.58 -3.79 4.65
CA HIS A 43 11.52 -4.42 3.75
C HIS A 43 11.17 -4.06 2.29
N ILE A 44 11.87 -3.05 1.79
CA ILE A 44 11.87 -2.66 0.39
C ILE A 44 12.54 -3.78 -0.41
N TYR A 45 11.80 -4.40 -1.33
CA TYR A 45 12.35 -5.44 -2.20
C TYR A 45 13.12 -4.79 -3.35
N TRP A 46 12.56 -3.73 -3.94
CA TRP A 46 13.24 -2.81 -4.85
C TRP A 46 12.60 -1.42 -4.80
N SER A 47 13.21 -0.46 -5.46
CA SER A 47 12.64 0.84 -5.71
C SER A 47 12.95 1.27 -7.15
N THR A 48 12.09 2.09 -7.71
CA THR A 48 12.30 2.78 -8.98
C THR A 48 11.90 4.23 -8.84
N LEU A 49 12.43 5.09 -9.70
CA LEU A 49 11.89 6.42 -9.88
C LEU A 49 10.80 6.36 -10.95
N ASP A 50 9.74 7.14 -10.77
CA ASP A 50 8.83 7.41 -11.88
C ASP A 50 9.36 8.52 -12.79
N TRP A 51 8.64 8.79 -13.89
CA TRP A 51 8.98 9.85 -14.84
C TRP A 51 9.25 11.23 -14.19
N ASP A 52 8.51 11.55 -13.13
CA ASP A 52 8.62 12.82 -12.41
C ASP A 52 9.64 12.75 -11.25
N HIS A 53 10.50 11.73 -11.23
CA HIS A 53 11.54 11.47 -10.22
C HIS A 53 11.01 11.24 -8.80
N ASN A 54 9.75 10.81 -8.65
CA ASN A 54 9.25 10.36 -7.36
C ASN A 54 9.79 8.96 -7.07
N ASP A 55 10.23 8.73 -5.82
CA ASP A 55 10.61 7.39 -5.36
C ASP A 55 9.39 6.49 -5.21
N ILE A 56 9.38 5.39 -5.97
CA ILE A 56 8.34 4.36 -5.95
C ILE A 56 8.95 3.04 -5.45
N PRO A 57 9.08 2.86 -4.12
CA PRO A 57 9.49 1.60 -3.54
C PRO A 57 8.42 0.51 -3.68
N THR A 58 8.80 -0.68 -4.12
CA THR A 58 7.95 -1.86 -4.00
C THR A 58 8.40 -2.67 -2.79
N ARG A 59 7.53 -2.70 -1.78
CA ARG A 59 7.75 -3.45 -0.55
C ARG A 59 7.36 -4.90 -0.74
N ARG A 60 8.00 -5.79 0.02
CA ARG A 60 7.63 -7.22 0.07
C ARG A 60 6.13 -7.40 0.34
N GLY A 61 5.58 -6.55 1.21
CA GLY A 61 4.13 -6.44 1.45
C GLY A 61 3.55 -7.58 2.28
N THR A 62 2.23 -7.58 2.41
CA THR A 62 1.41 -8.63 3.05
C THR A 62 0.31 -9.08 2.09
N ASP A 63 -0.64 -9.90 2.53
CA ASP A 63 -1.77 -10.29 1.67
C ASP A 63 -2.71 -9.12 1.36
N ASP A 64 -2.60 -8.00 2.08
CA ASP A 64 -3.45 -6.81 1.92
C ASP A 64 -2.84 -5.74 1.00
N PHE A 65 -1.51 -5.72 0.80
CA PHE A 65 -0.81 -4.71 -0.01
C PHE A 65 0.61 -5.12 -0.43
N GLY A 66 1.20 -4.37 -1.36
CA GLY A 66 2.59 -4.53 -1.81
C GLY A 66 2.77 -5.72 -2.77
N LEU A 67 4.00 -6.23 -2.89
CA LEU A 67 4.30 -7.31 -3.84
C LEU A 67 3.48 -8.57 -3.56
N LYS A 68 3.41 -9.01 -2.30
CA LYS A 68 2.66 -10.21 -1.93
C LYS A 68 1.17 -10.11 -2.31
N HIS A 69 0.55 -8.95 -2.14
CA HIS A 69 -0.83 -8.69 -2.55
C HIS A 69 -1.02 -8.62 -4.08
N ALA A 70 -0.13 -7.91 -4.78
CA ALA A 70 -0.18 -7.84 -6.25
C ALA A 70 -0.02 -9.23 -6.88
N CYS A 71 0.89 -10.03 -6.32
CA CYS A 71 1.08 -11.43 -6.66
C CYS A 71 -0.13 -12.30 -6.37
N SER A 72 -0.80 -12.13 -5.22
CA SER A 72 -1.87 -13.04 -4.82
C SER A 72 -3.14 -12.83 -5.65
N LYS A 73 -3.57 -11.57 -5.81
CA LYS A 73 -4.85 -11.26 -6.44
C LYS A 73 -4.80 -11.20 -7.96
N HIS A 74 -3.69 -10.71 -8.51
CA HIS A 74 -3.56 -10.40 -9.94
C HIS A 74 -2.39 -11.11 -10.62
N ASN A 75 -1.74 -12.06 -9.92
CA ASN A 75 -0.55 -12.80 -10.34
C ASN A 75 0.54 -11.94 -11.00
N VAL A 76 0.66 -10.65 -10.64
CA VAL A 76 1.74 -9.77 -11.11
C VAL A 76 2.85 -9.77 -10.08
N CYS A 77 3.92 -10.50 -10.37
CA CYS A 77 5.01 -10.73 -9.41
C CYS A 77 6.38 -10.21 -9.86
N THR A 78 6.52 -9.86 -11.14
CA THR A 78 7.84 -9.53 -11.68
C THR A 78 8.08 -8.04 -11.64
N GLN A 79 9.29 -7.66 -11.22
CA GLN A 79 9.72 -6.27 -11.14
C GLN A 79 9.53 -5.54 -12.47
N LYS A 80 9.86 -6.19 -13.59
CA LYS A 80 9.74 -5.60 -14.93
C LYS A 80 8.30 -5.19 -15.25
N VAL A 81 7.31 -6.05 -15.00
CA VAL A 81 5.89 -5.75 -15.29
C VAL A 81 5.36 -4.67 -14.36
N ILE A 82 5.72 -4.72 -13.09
CA ILE A 82 5.31 -3.72 -12.09
C ILE A 82 5.91 -2.35 -12.41
N ASN A 83 7.17 -2.30 -12.84
CA ASN A 83 7.87 -1.05 -13.07
C ASN A 83 7.56 -0.43 -14.44
N ALA A 84 7.22 -1.22 -15.45
CA ALA A 84 7.02 -0.71 -16.81
C ALA A 84 6.06 0.49 -16.91
N PRO A 85 4.93 0.55 -16.16
CA PRO A 85 4.09 1.75 -16.16
C PRO A 85 4.76 3.00 -15.55
N TYR A 86 5.68 2.85 -14.61
CA TYR A 86 6.34 3.98 -13.95
C TYR A 86 7.34 4.71 -14.86
N ASP A 87 7.78 4.07 -15.96
CA ASP A 87 8.59 4.70 -17.00
C ASP A 87 7.80 5.76 -17.79
N GLY A 88 6.48 5.85 -17.61
CA GLY A 88 5.60 6.90 -18.14
C GLY A 88 5.17 7.91 -17.09
N LYS A 89 4.55 9.00 -17.55
CA LYS A 89 3.84 9.92 -16.65
C LYS A 89 2.63 9.22 -16.04
N ALA A 90 2.26 9.60 -14.82
CA ALA A 90 1.03 9.11 -14.22
C ALA A 90 -0.19 9.56 -15.04
N ASP A 91 -1.01 8.62 -15.48
CA ASP A 91 -2.26 8.86 -16.18
C ASP A 91 -3.33 9.48 -15.27
N ARG A 92 -3.28 9.16 -13.96
CA ARG A 92 -4.21 9.70 -12.97
C ARG A 92 -3.50 9.98 -11.65
N VAL A 93 -3.74 11.16 -11.08
CA VAL A 93 -3.22 11.54 -9.75
C VAL A 93 -4.37 12.04 -8.88
N ARG A 94 -4.44 11.54 -7.64
CA ARG A 94 -5.42 11.95 -6.62
C ARG A 94 -4.71 12.12 -5.28
N GLY A 95 -4.33 13.35 -4.97
CA GLY A 95 -3.45 13.63 -3.84
C GLY A 95 -2.11 12.94 -4.04
N ASN A 96 -1.72 12.08 -3.10
CA ASN A 96 -0.47 11.33 -3.17
C ASN A 96 -0.59 10.01 -3.94
N ARG A 97 -1.80 9.56 -4.26
CA ARG A 97 -2.03 8.34 -5.04
C ARG A 97 -1.87 8.64 -6.53
N ALA A 98 -1.06 7.85 -7.21
CA ALA A 98 -0.81 7.94 -8.64
C ALA A 98 -1.05 6.59 -9.32
N GLU A 99 -1.69 6.61 -10.47
CA GLU A 99 -1.94 5.46 -11.32
C GLU A 99 -1.25 5.67 -12.65
N TYR A 100 -0.62 4.61 -13.14
CA TYR A 100 0.22 4.62 -14.33
C TYR A 100 -0.18 3.43 -15.19
N ASP A 101 -0.33 3.67 -16.47
CA ASP A 101 -0.65 2.68 -17.47
C ASP A 101 0.56 2.42 -18.38
N ALA A 102 0.77 1.16 -18.72
CA ALA A 102 1.64 0.78 -19.82
C ALA A 102 0.90 -0.09 -20.82
N VAL A 103 1.31 -0.02 -22.06
CA VAL A 103 0.90 -0.96 -23.10
C VAL A 103 2.03 -1.92 -23.41
N ILE A 104 1.71 -3.21 -23.40
CA ILE A 104 2.61 -4.25 -23.88
C ILE A 104 2.28 -4.47 -25.35
N THR A 105 3.24 -4.24 -26.23
CA THR A 105 3.08 -4.38 -27.68
C THR A 105 3.87 -5.55 -28.23
N SER A 106 3.35 -6.21 -29.27
CA SER A 106 4.04 -7.25 -30.04
C SER A 106 3.84 -6.96 -31.52
N GLY A 107 4.92 -6.80 -32.28
CA GLY A 107 4.86 -6.44 -33.70
C GLY A 107 4.10 -5.13 -33.97
N GLY A 108 4.25 -4.13 -33.09
CA GLY A 108 3.52 -2.85 -33.19
C GLY A 108 2.04 -2.90 -32.78
N THR A 109 1.51 -4.07 -32.44
CA THR A 109 0.12 -4.23 -31.99
C THR A 109 0.05 -4.30 -30.46
N VAL A 110 -0.88 -3.55 -29.85
CA VAL A 110 -1.15 -3.64 -28.41
C VAL A 110 -1.71 -5.02 -28.07
N ARG A 111 -1.02 -5.74 -27.19
CA ARG A 111 -1.43 -7.06 -26.68
C ARG A 111 -2.12 -6.97 -25.32
N MET A 112 -1.68 -6.05 -24.46
CA MET A 112 -2.19 -5.90 -23.10
C MET A 112 -1.96 -4.48 -22.59
N THR A 113 -2.82 -4.01 -21.69
CA THR A 113 -2.55 -2.82 -20.89
C THR A 113 -2.38 -3.24 -19.44
N THR A 114 -1.29 -2.83 -18.82
CA THR A 114 -1.04 -3.02 -17.39
C THR A 114 -1.21 -1.68 -16.67
N THR A 115 -1.66 -1.74 -15.42
CA THR A 115 -1.75 -0.58 -14.54
C THR A 115 -0.98 -0.87 -13.27
N SER A 116 -0.06 0.03 -12.91
CA SER A 116 0.57 0.05 -11.59
C SER A 116 0.06 1.24 -10.81
N ILE A 117 -0.21 1.03 -9.53
CA ILE A 117 -0.70 2.08 -8.64
C ILE A 117 0.31 2.27 -7.51
N ALA A 118 0.77 3.51 -7.36
CA ALA A 118 1.66 3.91 -6.29
C ALA A 118 0.99 4.90 -5.34
N GLU A 119 1.42 4.84 -4.08
CA GLU A 119 1.14 5.84 -3.06
C GLU A 119 2.45 6.59 -2.76
N ARG A 120 2.58 7.78 -3.35
CA ARG A 120 3.80 8.62 -3.28
C ARG A 120 3.95 9.31 -1.92
N GLY A 121 2.92 9.25 -1.08
CA GLY A 121 2.94 9.73 0.28
C GLY A 121 3.66 8.76 1.20
N LYS A 122 4.27 9.29 2.25
CA LYS A 122 4.80 8.48 3.37
C LYS A 122 3.72 8.09 4.38
N ARG A 123 2.48 8.56 4.24
CA ARG A 123 1.41 8.37 5.24
C ARG A 123 0.54 7.16 4.88
N GLY A 124 0.63 6.12 5.71
CA GLY A 124 -0.14 4.88 5.65
C GLY A 124 -1.65 5.07 5.77
N PRO A 125 -2.45 4.04 5.46
CA PRO A 125 -3.92 4.06 5.57
C PRO A 125 -4.42 4.46 6.97
N ASN A 126 -3.67 4.09 8.01
CA ASN A 126 -3.98 4.42 9.41
C ASN A 126 -3.42 5.78 9.87
N GLY A 127 -2.96 6.60 8.93
CA GLY A 127 -2.45 7.94 9.18
C GLY A 127 -1.04 8.01 9.77
N GLN A 128 -0.37 6.87 9.97
CA GLN A 128 1.01 6.80 10.44
C GLN A 128 1.99 7.02 9.28
N ASN A 129 3.13 7.66 9.54
CA ASN A 129 4.20 7.74 8.55
C ASN A 129 4.93 6.40 8.47
N THR A 130 5.44 6.07 7.28
CA THR A 130 6.44 5.04 7.12
C THR A 130 7.68 5.41 7.96
N PRO A 131 8.26 4.48 8.71
CA PRO A 131 9.37 4.77 9.62
C PRO A 131 10.71 4.93 8.89
N ASP A 132 10.81 4.45 7.65
CA ASP A 132 11.96 4.68 6.77
C ASP A 132 11.91 6.07 6.11
N GLY A 133 10.83 6.84 6.34
CA GLY A 133 10.61 8.17 5.75
C GLY A 133 10.36 8.15 4.24
N ARG A 134 10.33 6.97 3.61
CA ARG A 134 10.13 6.80 2.17
C ARG A 134 8.64 6.66 1.84
N PRO A 135 8.21 6.98 0.61
CA PRO A 135 6.83 6.74 0.19
C PRO A 135 6.38 5.29 0.43
N ILE A 136 5.08 5.06 0.54
CA ILE A 136 4.51 3.70 0.57
C ILE A 136 4.87 2.96 -0.73
N GLY A 137 4.89 3.69 -1.85
CA GLY A 137 5.25 3.20 -3.17
C GLY A 137 4.19 2.26 -3.75
N THR A 138 4.60 1.17 -4.41
CA THR A 138 3.67 0.29 -5.14
C THR A 138 2.65 -0.34 -4.19
N VAL A 139 1.37 -0.05 -4.43
CA VAL A 139 0.23 -0.61 -3.68
C VAL A 139 -0.32 -1.85 -4.37
N THR A 140 -0.47 -1.79 -5.69
CA THR A 140 -0.98 -2.90 -6.51
C THR A 140 -0.54 -2.74 -7.97
N ALA A 141 -0.56 -3.84 -8.72
CA ALA A 141 -0.34 -3.87 -10.16
C ALA A 141 -1.23 -4.97 -10.78
N TYR A 142 -1.78 -4.71 -11.97
CA TYR A 142 -2.71 -5.64 -12.63
C TYR A 142 -2.81 -5.42 -14.15
N CYS A 143 -3.38 -6.40 -14.85
CA CYS A 143 -3.73 -6.31 -16.26
C CYS A 143 -5.17 -5.81 -16.40
N ARG A 144 -5.40 -4.76 -17.20
CA ARG A 144 -6.73 -4.18 -17.36
C ARG A 144 -7.71 -5.20 -17.93
N ARG A 145 -8.93 -5.19 -17.37
CA ARG A 145 -10.03 -6.10 -17.76
C ARG A 145 -9.72 -7.57 -17.54
N GLN A 146 -8.72 -7.88 -16.70
CA GLN A 146 -8.38 -9.23 -16.30
C GLN A 146 -8.48 -9.36 -14.78
N THR A 147 -8.97 -10.50 -14.30
CA THR A 147 -8.84 -10.86 -12.89
C THR A 147 -7.39 -11.25 -12.58
N LEU A 148 -6.83 -12.11 -13.44
CA LEU A 148 -5.44 -12.56 -13.41
C LEU A 148 -4.75 -12.13 -14.71
N CYS A 149 -3.53 -11.61 -14.60
CA CYS A 149 -2.69 -11.39 -15.77
C CYS A 149 -2.37 -12.72 -16.48
N PRO A 150 -2.37 -12.76 -17.82
CA PRO A 150 -1.88 -13.92 -18.54
C PRO A 150 -0.42 -14.23 -18.18
N ASP A 151 -0.06 -15.51 -18.07
CA ASP A 151 1.29 -15.93 -17.61
C ASP A 151 2.43 -15.33 -18.45
N TRP A 152 2.22 -15.19 -19.75
CA TRP A 152 3.21 -14.60 -20.67
C TRP A 152 3.58 -13.16 -20.31
N VAL A 153 2.71 -12.41 -19.60
CA VAL A 153 3.02 -11.07 -19.12
C VAL A 153 4.13 -11.11 -18.09
N ASN A 154 4.11 -12.09 -17.19
CA ASN A 154 5.16 -12.25 -16.17
C ASN A 154 6.47 -12.81 -16.72
N GLN A 155 6.50 -13.25 -17.97
CA GLN A 155 7.68 -13.83 -18.64
C GLN A 155 8.40 -12.82 -19.56
N LEU A 156 7.99 -11.55 -19.54
CA LEU A 156 8.57 -10.48 -20.35
C LEU A 156 10.03 -10.21 -20.04
#